data_AF-A0A358NCW6-F1
#
_entry.id   AF-A0A358NCW6-F1
#
_cell.length_a   1.000
_cell.length_b   1.000
_cell.length_c   1.000
_cell.angle_alpha   90.00
_cell.angle_beta   90.00
_cell.angle_gamma   90.00
#
_symmetry.space_group_name_H-M   'P 1'
#
loop_
_entity.id
_entity.type
_entity.pdbx_description
1 polymer ?
#
loop_
_entity_poly.entity_id
_entity_poly.type
_entity_poly.pdbx_seq_one_letter_code
_entity_poly.pdbx_strand_id
1 'polypeptide(L)'
;NTVLVPDPIVVYTDGDSTGTLKLTPLPDQSGSAEVVVTIEDGGLDGDLSTSGDNASFARTIVVHVNPINDIPTLDPLYALGLDENAAEQSIVLSGIDSGGDEGQLVRVTATLDNPDLLSAPIVDYSEGAESGVLKFTPLIGKIGTATVTVHLEDSGLDGSFASSEDNALASYKLLVGVGVTGFTFDGEKVDVRVRNTGQHVLFRKTSNGLSLELSTGVWFGADLEGISGADSSLLSFDMSSGVPLIELTTGLTNSLSFDVLRDWRMGDVLHESTRFLRSVEMVSDSSRLIYLDSSNPWQNVVEPSDITNDGVLSVLDALVAINELGIGSFTNLATGRLHAPLDLAEWPGYYYDQNGDGRLSALDALRVLNELALIQDDEGEGEESLMISWQRMQNTTGQEHVIPSWRFDGESASWQVAAFDFVSPRFEQRTQASELGEPEYSAQQQAVDAAMVKLLHEKSWLR
;
A
#
# COMPACT_ATOMS: atom_id res chain seq x y z
N ASN A 1 6.30 56.61 9.59
CA ASN A 1 6.40 55.32 8.89
C ASN A 1 5.08 54.58 9.08
N THR A 2 4.11 54.81 8.19
CA THR A 2 2.75 54.24 8.33
C THR A 2 2.67 52.74 8.00
N VAL A 3 3.72 52.19 7.39
CA VAL A 3 3.89 50.75 7.17
C VAL A 3 4.30 50.04 8.47
N LEU A 4 4.95 50.75 9.41
CA LEU A 4 5.29 50.20 10.73
C LEU A 4 4.22 50.49 11.78
N VAL A 5 3.74 51.74 11.85
CA VAL A 5 2.72 52.18 12.83
C VAL A 5 1.63 52.96 12.08
N PRO A 6 0.41 52.41 11.92
CA PRO A 6 -0.74 53.12 11.39
C PRO A 6 -1.12 54.34 12.25
N ASP A 7 -2.00 55.19 11.73
CA ASP A 7 -2.43 56.42 12.43
C ASP A 7 -2.94 56.12 13.86
N PRO A 8 -2.32 56.70 14.90
CA PRO A 8 -2.70 56.45 16.28
C PRO A 8 -4.10 57.01 16.62
N ILE A 9 -4.77 56.36 17.57
CA ILE A 9 -6.08 56.80 18.09
C ILE A 9 -5.87 57.58 19.39
N VAL A 10 -6.36 58.82 19.42
CA VAL A 10 -6.38 59.63 20.63
C VAL A 10 -7.73 59.43 21.35
N VAL A 11 -7.69 59.08 22.62
CA VAL A 11 -8.86 59.02 23.51
C VAL A 11 -8.68 60.08 24.59
N TYR A 12 -9.44 61.16 24.49
CA TYR A 12 -9.37 62.31 25.38
C TYR A 12 -10.77 62.91 25.52
N THR A 13 -11.14 63.30 26.74
CA THR A 13 -12.35 64.10 27.01
C THR A 13 -11.91 65.52 27.33
N ASP A 14 -12.56 66.51 26.74
CA ASP A 14 -12.27 67.90 27.01
C ASP A 14 -12.38 68.23 28.52
N GLY A 15 -11.40 68.98 29.03
CA GLY A 15 -11.26 69.33 30.44
C GLY A 15 -10.60 68.28 31.33
N ASP A 16 -10.36 67.05 30.84
CA ASP A 16 -9.61 66.06 31.61
C ASP A 16 -8.13 66.45 31.71
N SER A 17 -7.51 66.14 32.85
CA SER A 17 -6.08 66.37 33.09
C SER A 17 -5.17 65.34 32.43
N THR A 18 -5.74 64.26 31.85
CA THR A 18 -5.03 63.18 31.17
C THR A 18 -5.80 62.68 29.94
N GLY A 19 -5.06 62.19 28.94
CA GLY A 19 -5.59 61.53 27.75
C GLY A 19 -4.76 60.28 27.43
N THR A 20 -5.29 59.40 26.59
CA THR A 20 -4.63 58.15 26.18
C THR A 20 -4.38 58.15 24.68
N LEU A 21 -3.12 57.94 24.28
CA LEU A 21 -2.75 57.63 22.90
C LEU A 21 -2.69 56.12 22.73
N LYS A 22 -3.48 55.57 21.81
CA LYS A 22 -3.44 54.16 21.42
C LYS A 22 -2.70 54.03 20.10
N LEU A 23 -1.61 53.28 20.11
CA LEU A 23 -0.83 52.92 18.93
C LEU A 23 -0.62 51.40 18.89
N THR A 24 -0.61 50.84 17.69
CA THR A 24 -0.42 49.40 17.48
C THR A 24 0.43 49.24 16.23
N PRO A 25 1.69 48.78 16.33
CA PRO A 25 2.48 48.45 15.16
C PRO A 25 1.78 47.41 14.27
N LEU A 26 2.04 47.44 12.96
CA LEU A 26 1.62 46.35 12.09
C LEU A 26 2.38 45.06 12.46
N PRO A 27 1.74 43.89 12.36
CA PRO A 27 2.42 42.60 12.52
C PRO A 27 3.61 42.47 11.57
N ASP A 28 4.64 41.74 12.00
CA ASP A 28 5.79 41.33 11.19
C ASP A 28 6.54 42.51 10.54
N GLN A 29 6.61 43.63 11.26
CA GLN A 29 7.35 44.82 10.86
C GLN A 29 8.25 45.28 11.99
N SER A 30 9.46 45.72 11.65
CA SER A 30 10.43 46.27 12.59
C SER A 30 10.99 47.61 12.08
N GLY A 31 11.63 48.37 12.97
CA GLY A 31 12.26 49.65 12.65
C GLY A 31 11.79 50.79 13.54
N SER A 32 11.79 52.02 13.00
CA SER A 32 11.46 53.24 13.76
C SER A 32 10.35 54.04 13.09
N ALA A 33 9.42 54.57 13.89
CA ALA A 33 8.35 55.46 13.47
C ALA A 33 8.26 56.69 14.37
N GLU A 34 8.18 57.88 13.78
CA GLU A 34 7.89 59.11 14.53
C GLU A 34 6.38 59.34 14.61
N VAL A 35 5.89 59.64 15.82
CA VAL A 35 4.50 59.98 16.13
C VAL A 35 4.46 61.39 16.69
N VAL A 36 3.72 62.29 16.05
CA VAL A 36 3.58 63.69 16.49
C VAL A 36 2.22 63.86 17.16
N VAL A 37 2.22 64.20 18.45
CA VAL A 37 1.01 64.50 19.23
C VAL A 37 0.88 66.00 19.35
N THR A 38 -0.25 66.55 18.89
CA THR A 38 -0.56 67.98 18.99
C THR A 38 -1.73 68.16 19.95
N ILE A 39 -1.61 69.11 20.88
CA ILE A 39 -2.69 69.58 21.74
C ILE A 39 -3.03 71.02 21.36
N GLU A 40 -4.30 71.38 21.52
CA GLU A 40 -4.84 72.71 21.23
C GLU A 40 -5.65 73.20 22.43
N ASP A 41 -5.39 74.44 22.84
CA ASP A 41 -6.10 75.20 23.87
C ASP A 41 -7.05 76.17 23.16
N GLY A 42 -8.33 76.17 23.55
CA GLY A 42 -9.40 76.99 22.98
C GLY A 42 -9.41 78.45 23.42
N GLY A 43 -8.34 78.92 24.07
CA GLY A 43 -8.18 80.35 24.37
C GLY A 43 -9.16 80.87 25.43
N LEU A 44 -9.50 82.17 25.35
CA LEU A 44 -10.35 82.86 26.31
C LEU A 44 -11.84 82.59 26.08
N ASP A 45 -12.24 82.27 24.84
CA ASP A 45 -13.62 81.93 24.51
C ASP A 45 -13.95 80.44 24.73
N GLY A 46 -12.93 79.59 24.81
CA GLY A 46 -13.06 78.15 25.03
C GLY A 46 -13.60 77.41 23.81
N ASP A 47 -13.51 77.98 22.61
CA ASP A 47 -14.05 77.43 21.38
C ASP A 47 -12.93 76.99 20.42
N LEU A 48 -12.70 75.68 20.31
CA LEU A 48 -11.68 75.13 19.42
C LEU A 48 -11.95 75.39 17.91
N SER A 49 -13.13 75.89 17.54
CA SER A 49 -13.46 76.25 16.16
C SER A 49 -13.04 77.68 15.77
N THR A 50 -12.71 78.53 16.75
CA THR A 50 -12.26 79.92 16.56
C THR A 50 -10.74 80.03 16.72
N SER A 51 -10.01 79.96 15.60
CA SER A 51 -8.54 80.01 15.61
C SER A 51 -7.90 81.34 16.05
N GLY A 52 -8.68 82.32 16.51
CA GLY A 52 -8.23 83.68 16.80
C GLY A 52 -7.39 83.80 18.07
N ASP A 53 -7.70 83.02 19.09
CA ASP A 53 -7.02 82.96 20.39
C ASP A 53 -6.61 81.54 20.82
N ASN A 54 -6.83 80.54 19.96
CA ASN A 54 -6.32 79.19 20.19
C ASN A 54 -4.79 79.15 20.25
N ALA A 55 -4.25 78.26 21.09
CA ALA A 55 -2.82 77.99 21.17
C ALA A 55 -2.56 76.49 21.05
N SER A 56 -1.62 76.09 20.17
CA SER A 56 -1.26 74.68 19.99
C SER A 56 0.15 74.37 20.45
N PHE A 57 0.37 73.14 20.91
CA PHE A 57 1.68 72.63 21.25
C PHE A 57 1.84 71.18 20.77
N ALA A 58 3.01 70.84 20.22
CA ALA A 58 3.26 69.50 19.69
C ALA A 58 4.47 68.84 20.38
N ARG A 59 4.40 67.51 20.53
CA ARG A 59 5.53 66.66 20.94
C ARG A 59 5.69 65.50 19.97
N THR A 60 6.94 65.18 19.66
CA THR A 60 7.29 63.98 18.90
C THR A 60 7.66 62.86 19.85
N ILE A 61 7.15 61.67 19.58
CA ILE A 61 7.48 60.41 20.22
C ILE A 61 8.10 59.52 19.14
N VAL A 62 9.27 58.95 19.40
CA VAL A 62 9.87 57.95 18.51
C VAL A 62 9.49 56.57 19.03
N VAL A 63 8.80 55.80 18.19
CA VAL A 63 8.43 54.42 18.44
C VAL A 63 9.46 53.53 17.76
N HIS A 64 10.18 52.73 18.56
CA HIS A 64 11.08 51.69 18.07
C HIS A 64 10.39 50.34 18.21
N VAL A 65 10.35 49.59 17.11
CA VAL A 65 9.88 48.21 17.06
C VAL A 65 11.08 47.36 16.72
N ASN A 66 11.50 46.51 17.66
CA ASN A 66 12.69 45.68 17.47
C ASN A 66 12.36 44.53 16.52
N PRO A 67 13.27 44.16 15.60
CA PRO A 67 13.14 42.90 14.87
C PRO A 67 13.24 41.73 15.85
N ILE A 68 12.57 40.65 15.51
CA ILE A 68 12.64 39.37 16.20
C ILE A 68 13.13 38.39 15.15
N ASN A 69 14.15 37.61 15.47
CA ASN A 69 14.65 36.61 14.56
C ASN A 69 13.57 35.56 14.26
N ASP A 70 13.37 35.25 12.99
CA ASP A 70 12.43 34.23 12.53
C ASP A 70 13.08 32.85 12.43
N ILE A 71 12.26 31.80 12.32
CA ILE A 71 12.75 30.43 12.23
C ILE A 71 13.13 30.12 10.77
N PRO A 72 14.32 29.54 10.50
CA PRO A 72 14.70 29.18 9.13
C PRO A 72 13.79 28.10 8.55
N THR A 73 13.62 28.10 7.24
CA THR A 73 12.69 27.22 6.54
C THR A 73 13.38 26.32 5.51
N LEU A 74 12.76 25.17 5.26
CA LEU A 74 13.08 24.18 4.22
C LEU A 74 11.75 23.59 3.73
N ASP A 75 11.68 23.24 2.45
CA ASP A 75 10.54 22.49 1.92
C ASP A 75 10.39 21.12 2.62
N PRO A 76 9.17 20.58 2.72
CA PRO A 76 8.93 19.27 3.32
C PRO A 76 9.76 18.17 2.65
N LEU A 77 10.34 17.30 3.48
CA LEU A 77 11.03 16.10 3.03
C LEU A 77 10.05 14.91 3.09
N TYR A 78 9.88 14.23 1.97
CA TYR A 78 9.01 13.06 1.88
C TYR A 78 9.79 11.78 2.17
N ALA A 79 9.13 10.80 2.78
CA ALA A 79 9.78 9.54 3.10
C ALA A 79 10.27 8.81 1.84
N LEU A 80 11.31 8.00 2.02
CA LEU A 80 12.00 7.30 0.93
C LEU A 80 12.08 5.80 1.20
N GLY A 81 11.50 4.99 0.31
CA GLY A 81 11.66 3.54 0.29
C GLY A 81 12.78 3.11 -0.65
N LEU A 82 13.71 2.30 -0.17
CA LEU A 82 14.91 1.85 -0.89
C LEU A 82 15.06 0.34 -0.83
N ASP A 83 15.75 -0.22 -1.81
CA ASP A 83 16.25 -1.59 -1.73
C ASP A 83 17.45 -1.71 -0.78
N GLU A 84 17.62 -2.89 -0.17
CA GLU A 84 18.73 -3.19 0.77
C GLU A 84 20.14 -3.09 0.16
N ASN A 85 20.20 -2.96 -1.16
CA ASN A 85 21.43 -2.77 -1.94
C ASN A 85 21.30 -1.61 -2.93
N ALA A 86 20.38 -0.66 -2.68
CA ALA A 86 20.24 0.51 -3.53
C ALA A 86 21.55 1.33 -3.56
N ALA A 87 21.80 1.97 -4.69
CA ALA A 87 22.94 2.87 -4.86
C ALA A 87 22.81 4.13 -3.99
N GLU A 88 23.81 5.01 -4.03
CA GLU A 88 23.79 6.31 -3.35
C GLU A 88 22.54 7.11 -3.73
N GLN A 89 21.87 7.64 -2.72
CA GLN A 89 20.74 8.54 -2.85
C GLN A 89 21.23 9.98 -2.86
N SER A 90 20.63 10.80 -3.72
CA SER A 90 20.88 12.24 -3.81
C SER A 90 19.54 12.96 -3.75
N ILE A 91 19.24 13.54 -2.58
CA ILE A 91 17.99 14.26 -2.31
C ILE A 91 18.26 15.76 -2.43
N VAL A 92 17.52 16.43 -3.30
CA VAL A 92 17.58 17.90 -3.41
C VAL A 92 16.85 18.50 -2.21
N LEU A 93 17.53 19.42 -1.52
CA LEU A 93 16.97 20.26 -0.48
C LEU A 93 16.59 21.60 -1.13
N SER A 94 15.31 21.96 -1.13
CA SER A 94 14.80 23.22 -1.69
C SER A 94 14.11 24.06 -0.62
N GLY A 95 13.92 25.35 -0.90
CA GLY A 95 13.24 26.27 0.02
C GLY A 95 14.08 26.61 1.24
N ILE A 96 15.41 26.58 1.15
CA ILE A 96 16.29 26.99 2.24
C ILE A 96 16.22 28.52 2.35
N ASP A 97 15.71 29.03 3.47
CA ASP A 97 15.55 30.47 3.73
C ASP A 97 15.71 30.77 5.23
N SER A 98 16.12 31.98 5.62
CA SER A 98 16.20 32.37 7.04
C SER A 98 14.84 32.58 7.71
N GLY A 99 13.74 32.60 6.95
CA GLY A 99 12.40 32.86 7.45
C GLY A 99 12.05 34.35 7.37
N GLY A 100 10.74 34.66 7.39
CA GLY A 100 10.25 36.03 7.62
C GLY A 100 10.60 37.09 6.57
N ASP A 101 11.02 36.71 5.36
CA ASP A 101 11.66 37.60 4.37
C ASP A 101 12.93 38.29 4.96
N GLU A 102 13.62 37.62 5.88
CA GLU A 102 14.88 38.07 6.47
C GLU A 102 16.07 37.70 5.56
N GLY A 103 17.22 38.36 5.76
CA GLY A 103 18.42 38.19 4.93
C GLY A 103 19.60 37.54 5.66
N GLN A 104 19.32 36.74 6.69
CA GLN A 104 20.34 36.12 7.53
C GLN A 104 20.96 34.90 6.84
N LEU A 105 22.19 34.53 7.21
CA LEU A 105 22.85 33.35 6.62
C LEU A 105 22.30 32.08 7.26
N VAL A 106 22.10 31.02 6.48
CA VAL A 106 21.66 29.71 6.98
C VAL A 106 22.76 28.67 6.83
N ARG A 107 23.01 27.91 7.91
CA ARG A 107 23.87 26.73 7.97
C ARG A 107 23.01 25.48 7.98
N VAL A 108 23.36 24.52 7.10
CA VAL A 108 22.65 23.24 6.98
C VAL A 108 23.55 22.09 7.40
N THR A 109 23.06 21.23 8.30
CA THR A 109 23.74 19.99 8.72
C THR A 109 22.75 18.84 8.75
N ALA A 110 23.22 17.60 8.88
CA ALA A 110 22.35 16.43 8.99
C ALA A 110 22.87 15.43 10.02
N THR A 111 21.94 14.78 10.72
CA THR A 111 22.20 13.68 11.64
C THR A 111 21.42 12.43 11.23
N LEU A 112 21.86 11.26 11.70
CA LEU A 112 21.29 9.96 11.38
C LEU A 112 21.09 9.18 12.67
N ASP A 113 19.88 8.65 12.88
CA ASP A 113 19.52 7.88 14.07
C ASP A 113 19.98 6.40 14.04
N ASN A 114 20.23 5.85 12.85
CA ASN A 114 20.59 4.45 12.64
C ASN A 114 21.78 4.29 11.68
N PRO A 115 23.02 4.46 12.19
CA PRO A 115 24.24 4.33 11.38
C PRO A 115 24.55 2.89 10.98
N ASP A 116 23.85 1.90 11.54
CA ASP A 116 23.95 0.49 11.13
C ASP A 116 23.12 0.17 9.89
N LEU A 117 22.30 1.12 9.42
CA LEU A 117 21.45 1.00 8.24
C LEU A 117 21.91 1.86 7.05
N LEU A 118 22.28 3.12 7.28
CA LEU A 118 22.70 4.05 6.25
C LEU A 118 24.13 4.55 6.52
N SER A 119 24.84 4.93 5.45
CA SER A 119 26.07 5.73 5.59
C SER A 119 25.76 7.08 6.25
N ALA A 120 26.77 7.68 6.89
CA ALA A 120 26.63 9.02 7.42
C ALA A 120 26.16 10.00 6.32
N PRO A 121 25.15 10.85 6.59
CA PRO A 121 24.65 11.79 5.60
C PRO A 121 25.69 12.87 5.29
N ILE A 122 25.82 13.21 4.02
CA ILE A 122 26.68 14.29 3.53
C ILE A 122 25.78 15.38 2.97
N VAL A 123 25.91 16.61 3.49
CA VAL A 123 25.21 17.79 2.98
C VAL A 123 26.18 18.57 2.10
N ASP A 124 25.83 18.70 0.83
CA ASP A 124 26.51 19.55 -0.15
C ASP A 124 25.68 20.82 -0.33
N TYR A 125 26.08 21.88 0.38
CA TYR A 125 25.35 23.14 0.46
C TYR A 125 26.35 24.31 0.45
N SER A 126 26.02 25.34 -0.33
CA SER A 126 26.79 26.59 -0.39
C SER A 126 26.06 27.65 0.41
N GLU A 127 26.79 28.37 1.27
CA GLU A 127 26.24 29.42 2.13
C GLU A 127 25.47 30.47 1.30
N GLY A 128 24.24 30.76 1.71
CA GLY A 128 23.34 31.72 1.04
C GLY A 128 22.65 31.19 -0.21
N ALA A 129 22.76 29.90 -0.53
CA ALA A 129 21.97 29.29 -1.60
C ALA A 129 20.57 28.92 -1.12
N GLU A 130 19.58 29.03 -2.00
CA GLU A 130 18.18 28.61 -1.71
C GLU A 130 17.99 27.08 -1.83
N SER A 131 19.05 26.34 -2.16
CA SER A 131 19.03 24.88 -2.33
C SER A 131 20.37 24.20 -2.02
N GLY A 132 20.31 22.90 -1.71
CA GLY A 132 21.46 22.03 -1.45
C GLY A 132 21.16 20.58 -1.81
N VAL A 133 22.11 19.66 -1.56
CA VAL A 133 21.93 18.22 -1.81
C VAL A 133 22.33 17.41 -0.58
N LEU A 134 21.44 16.53 -0.13
CA LEU A 134 21.69 15.52 0.90
C LEU A 134 22.02 14.17 0.23
N LYS A 135 23.16 13.58 0.60
CA LYS A 135 23.63 12.29 0.08
C LYS A 135 23.80 11.24 1.18
N PHE A 136 23.37 10.02 0.89
CA PHE A 136 23.58 8.85 1.76
C PHE A 136 23.39 7.55 0.97
N THR A 137 23.90 6.43 1.47
CA THR A 137 23.77 5.11 0.82
C THR A 137 23.31 4.06 1.85
N PRO A 138 22.34 3.19 1.53
CA PRO A 138 22.05 2.03 2.34
C PRO A 138 23.26 1.10 2.50
N LEU A 139 23.48 0.61 3.71
CA LEU A 139 24.50 -0.40 3.95
C LEU A 139 24.03 -1.76 3.41
N ILE A 140 24.94 -2.45 2.71
CA ILE A 140 24.65 -3.70 1.98
C ILE A 140 23.98 -4.74 2.88
N GLY A 141 22.86 -5.29 2.40
CA GLY A 141 22.10 -6.35 3.07
C GLY A 141 21.48 -5.95 4.40
N LYS A 142 21.40 -4.65 4.70
CA LYS A 142 20.74 -4.12 5.90
C LYS A 142 19.29 -3.81 5.64
N ILE A 143 18.51 -3.92 6.70
CA ILE A 143 17.06 -3.94 6.68
C ILE A 143 16.56 -3.11 7.85
N GLY A 144 15.61 -2.23 7.61
CA GLY A 144 14.95 -1.48 8.68
C GLY A 144 14.67 -0.04 8.31
N THR A 145 14.59 0.79 9.33
CA THR A 145 14.21 2.20 9.21
C THR A 145 15.32 3.09 9.77
N ALA A 146 15.48 4.25 9.17
CA ALA A 146 16.34 5.31 9.67
C ALA A 146 15.66 6.66 9.45
N THR A 147 15.90 7.60 10.34
CA THR A 147 15.53 9.00 10.20
C THR A 147 16.81 9.81 9.97
N VAL A 148 16.89 10.46 8.82
CA VAL A 148 17.87 11.53 8.59
C VAL A 148 17.22 12.83 9.03
N THR A 149 17.81 13.52 10.02
CA THR A 149 17.32 14.83 10.46
C THR A 149 18.22 15.90 9.89
N VAL A 150 17.68 16.73 9.00
CA VAL A 150 18.34 17.93 8.48
C VAL A 150 18.11 19.07 9.46
N HIS A 151 19.17 19.69 9.93
CA HIS A 151 19.13 20.83 10.85
C HIS A 151 19.49 22.10 10.09
N LEU A 152 18.64 23.12 10.22
CA LEU A 152 18.92 24.48 9.78
C LEU A 152 19.19 25.33 11.02
N GLU A 153 20.16 26.21 10.89
CA GLU A 153 20.51 27.23 11.86
C GLU A 153 20.73 28.52 11.09
N ASP A 154 20.05 29.60 11.46
CA ASP A 154 20.40 30.92 10.96
C ASP A 154 21.53 31.55 11.78
N SER A 155 22.04 32.68 11.28
CA SER A 155 23.11 33.43 11.90
C SER A 155 22.64 34.44 12.95
N GLY A 156 21.35 34.47 13.28
CA GLY A 156 20.76 35.50 14.12
C GLY A 156 20.83 36.91 13.53
N LEU A 157 20.38 37.88 14.33
CA LEU A 157 20.40 39.31 14.01
C LEU A 157 21.82 39.88 13.99
N ASP A 158 22.76 39.23 14.67
CA ASP A 158 24.17 39.63 14.71
C ASP A 158 25.00 39.11 13.53
N GLY A 159 24.45 38.19 12.72
CA GLY A 159 25.10 37.64 11.53
C GLY A 159 26.20 36.63 11.86
N SER A 160 26.21 36.02 13.04
CA SER A 160 27.28 35.16 13.53
C SER A 160 26.78 33.84 14.12
N PHE A 161 27.14 32.73 13.45
CA PHE A 161 26.92 31.37 13.97
C PHE A 161 27.73 31.00 15.23
N ALA A 162 28.64 31.86 15.70
CA ALA A 162 29.42 31.63 16.91
C ALA A 162 28.68 32.07 18.19
N SER A 163 27.73 32.98 18.04
CA SER A 163 26.92 33.58 19.10
C SER A 163 25.52 32.98 19.03
N SER A 164 25.33 31.80 19.61
CA SER A 164 24.06 31.06 19.51
C SER A 164 22.91 31.63 20.36
N GLU A 165 22.98 32.88 20.83
CA GLU A 165 21.95 33.46 21.69
C GLU A 165 20.73 33.94 20.88
N ASP A 166 20.96 34.44 19.67
CA ASP A 166 19.93 34.93 18.76
C ASP A 166 19.71 34.04 17.53
N ASN A 167 20.49 32.97 17.34
CA ASN A 167 20.26 32.00 16.27
C ASN A 167 18.92 31.27 16.46
N ALA A 168 18.14 31.12 15.39
CA ALA A 168 17.00 30.21 15.36
C ALA A 168 17.37 28.88 14.69
N LEU A 169 16.66 27.83 15.09
CA LEU A 169 16.91 26.46 14.67
C LEU A 169 15.64 25.83 14.11
N ALA A 170 15.76 25.15 12.98
CA ALA A 170 14.71 24.30 12.43
C ALA A 170 15.24 22.89 12.17
N SER A 171 14.35 21.91 12.14
CA SER A 171 14.73 20.51 11.88
C SER A 171 13.67 19.79 11.07
N TYR A 172 14.13 19.13 10.01
CA TYR A 172 13.31 18.44 9.03
C TYR A 172 13.70 16.98 8.98
N LYS A 173 12.71 16.09 9.09
CA LYS A 173 12.94 14.65 9.16
C LYS A 173 12.66 14.03 7.81
N LEU A 174 13.67 13.37 7.25
CA LEU A 174 13.54 12.44 6.14
C LEU A 174 13.51 11.03 6.72
N LEU A 175 12.35 10.37 6.62
CA LEU A 175 12.21 8.98 7.01
C LEU A 175 12.66 8.08 5.84
N VAL A 176 13.62 7.19 6.10
CA VAL A 176 14.23 6.30 5.10
C VAL A 176 14.01 4.85 5.49
N GLY A 177 13.52 4.08 4.53
CA GLY A 177 13.18 2.69 4.68
C GLY A 177 13.99 1.82 3.77
N VAL A 178 14.73 0.87 4.33
CA VAL A 178 15.63 -0.01 3.57
C VAL A 178 15.10 -1.44 3.55
N GLY A 179 14.71 -1.84 2.35
CA GLY A 179 14.09 -3.11 1.94
C GLY A 179 12.68 -3.36 2.48
N VAL A 180 12.13 -2.42 3.24
CA VAL A 180 10.84 -2.47 3.96
C VAL A 180 9.64 -2.56 3.02
N THR A 181 8.46 -2.94 3.54
CA THR A 181 7.23 -2.86 2.75
C THR A 181 6.86 -1.40 2.60
N GLY A 182 6.61 -0.94 1.38
CA GLY A 182 6.39 0.48 1.11
C GLY A 182 5.45 0.72 -0.07
N PHE A 183 5.03 1.97 -0.21
CA PHE A 183 4.24 2.42 -1.35
C PHE A 183 4.90 3.58 -2.09
N THR A 184 4.77 3.57 -3.40
CA THR A 184 5.27 4.63 -4.29
C THR A 184 4.14 5.05 -5.22
N PHE A 185 4.06 6.35 -5.54
CA PHE A 185 3.11 6.87 -6.51
C PHE A 185 3.79 7.17 -7.84
N ASP A 186 3.21 6.71 -8.94
CA ASP A 186 3.64 7.00 -10.32
C ASP A 186 2.45 7.53 -11.13
N GLY A 187 2.24 8.85 -11.10
CA GLY A 187 1.08 9.49 -11.73
C GLY A 187 -0.24 9.08 -11.06
N GLU A 188 -1.13 8.43 -11.82
CA GLU A 188 -2.40 7.89 -11.32
C GLU A 188 -2.24 6.51 -10.65
N LYS A 189 -1.03 5.98 -10.47
CA LYS A 189 -0.79 4.61 -9.97
C LYS A 189 -0.28 4.59 -8.53
N VAL A 190 -0.74 3.63 -7.73
CA VAL A 190 -0.15 3.27 -6.44
C VAL A 190 0.53 1.91 -6.55
N ASP A 191 1.85 1.90 -6.35
CA ASP A 191 2.65 0.68 -6.28
C ASP A 191 2.81 0.24 -4.84
N VAL A 192 2.30 -0.95 -4.51
CA VAL A 192 2.48 -1.56 -3.19
C VAL A 192 3.53 -2.67 -3.28
N ARG A 193 4.67 -2.46 -2.63
CA ARG A 193 5.79 -3.40 -2.65
C ARG A 193 5.90 -4.19 -1.36
N VAL A 194 5.47 -5.46 -1.38
CA VAL A 194 5.46 -6.37 -0.23
C VAL A 194 6.84 -7.00 0.00
N ARG A 195 7.42 -6.82 1.20
CA ARG A 195 8.77 -7.29 1.52
C ARG A 195 8.88 -8.78 1.78
N ASN A 196 8.00 -9.34 2.62
CA ASN A 196 8.21 -10.68 3.16
C ASN A 196 7.39 -11.73 2.42
N THR A 197 8.07 -12.81 2.04
CA THR A 197 7.53 -14.07 1.54
C THR A 197 6.65 -14.73 2.63
N GLY A 198 5.40 -14.31 2.75
CA GLY A 198 4.46 -14.78 3.78
C GLY A 198 3.66 -13.66 4.43
N GLN A 199 3.90 -12.41 4.02
CA GLN A 199 3.03 -11.31 4.39
C GLN A 199 1.68 -11.49 3.69
N HIS A 200 0.63 -11.64 4.48
CA HIS A 200 -0.74 -11.80 4.02
C HIS A 200 -1.33 -10.42 3.72
N VAL A 201 -1.98 -10.31 2.56
CA VAL A 201 -2.77 -9.13 2.17
C VAL A 201 -4.24 -9.54 2.20
N LEU A 202 -5.00 -8.98 3.13
CA LEU A 202 -6.43 -9.15 3.25
C LEU A 202 -7.13 -7.93 2.65
N PHE A 203 -7.92 -8.14 1.60
CA PHE A 203 -8.80 -7.11 1.06
C PHE A 203 -10.07 -7.02 1.92
N ARG A 204 -10.41 -5.80 2.35
CA ARG A 204 -11.62 -5.52 3.12
C ARG A 204 -12.45 -4.43 2.47
N LYS A 205 -13.76 -4.65 2.41
CA LYS A 205 -14.75 -3.63 2.04
C LYS A 205 -15.17 -2.86 3.28
N THR A 206 -15.06 -1.54 3.26
CA THR A 206 -15.54 -0.66 4.34
C THR A 206 -16.67 0.22 3.86
N SER A 207 -17.35 0.90 4.79
CA SER A 207 -18.41 1.88 4.44
C SER A 207 -17.90 3.04 3.60
N ASN A 208 -16.58 3.29 3.62
CA ASN A 208 -15.95 4.46 3.02
C ASN A 208 -15.05 4.11 1.82
N GLY A 209 -14.85 2.82 1.48
CA GLY A 209 -14.01 2.44 0.34
C GLY A 209 -13.33 1.07 0.48
N LEU A 210 -12.27 0.91 -0.32
CA LEU A 210 -11.37 -0.24 -0.34
C LEU A 210 -10.31 -0.10 0.75
N SER A 211 -10.09 -1.17 1.51
CA SER A 211 -9.01 -1.25 2.49
C SER A 211 -8.15 -2.51 2.29
N LEU A 212 -6.86 -2.39 2.55
CA LEU A 212 -5.88 -3.48 2.56
C LEU A 212 -5.38 -3.70 3.97
N GLU A 213 -5.58 -4.89 4.52
CA GLU A 213 -5.01 -5.30 5.80
C GLU A 213 -3.79 -6.20 5.57
N LEU A 214 -2.70 -5.94 6.28
CA LEU A 214 -1.39 -6.48 6.01
C LEU A 214 -0.79 -7.06 7.28
N SER A 215 -0.34 -8.32 7.24
CA SER A 215 0.23 -8.97 8.42
C SER A 215 1.56 -8.32 8.81
N THR A 216 1.59 -7.61 9.94
CA THR A 216 2.75 -7.03 10.67
C THR A 216 4.04 -6.80 9.87
N GLY A 217 4.42 -5.53 9.69
CA GLY A 217 5.67 -5.13 9.06
C GLY A 217 6.01 -3.70 9.44
N VAL A 218 7.19 -3.22 9.03
CA VAL A 218 7.48 -1.79 9.07
C VAL A 218 7.15 -1.21 7.70
N TRP A 219 6.32 -0.18 7.73
CA TRP A 219 5.67 0.42 6.56
C TRP A 219 6.25 1.80 6.27
N PHE A 220 6.32 2.15 4.99
CA PHE A 220 6.82 3.45 4.55
C PHE A 220 5.86 4.08 3.58
N GLY A 221 5.57 5.36 3.84
CA GLY A 221 4.59 6.09 3.06
C GLY A 221 5.03 7.42 2.52
N ALA A 222 4.57 7.72 1.30
CA ALA A 222 4.54 9.07 0.75
C ALA A 222 3.22 9.77 1.15
N ASP A 223 3.27 11.08 1.35
CA ASP A 223 2.07 11.86 1.60
C ASP A 223 1.20 11.89 0.33
N LEU A 224 -0.05 11.46 0.43
CA LEU A 224 -1.09 11.74 -0.56
C LEU A 224 -2.47 11.78 0.09
N GLU A 225 -3.22 12.82 -0.29
CA GLU A 225 -4.68 12.88 -0.15
C GLU A 225 -5.29 11.65 -0.84
N GLY A 226 -5.78 10.70 -0.05
CA GLY A 226 -6.24 9.43 -0.61
C GLY A 226 -5.99 8.24 0.29
N ILE A 227 -4.82 8.11 0.92
CA ILE A 227 -4.47 6.89 1.65
C ILE A 227 -4.36 7.18 3.16
N SER A 228 -5.19 6.51 3.95
CA SER A 228 -5.11 6.56 5.42
C SER A 228 -4.58 5.24 5.99
N GLY A 229 -3.83 5.32 7.10
CA GLY A 229 -3.35 4.14 7.84
C GLY A 229 -1.97 3.62 7.43
N ALA A 230 -1.12 4.44 6.78
CA ALA A 230 0.24 4.08 6.32
C ALA A 230 1.17 3.48 7.39
N ASP A 231 0.99 3.81 8.67
CA ASP A 231 1.73 3.25 9.81
C ASP A 231 0.95 2.13 10.55
N SER A 232 -0.14 1.67 9.94
CA SER A 232 -1.05 0.68 10.49
C SER A 232 -1.06 -0.56 9.59
N SER A 233 -1.45 -1.70 10.16
CA SER A 233 -1.68 -2.90 9.35
C SER A 233 -2.87 -2.75 8.42
N LEU A 234 -3.70 -1.71 8.53
CA LEU A 234 -4.84 -1.42 7.66
C LEU A 234 -4.61 -0.13 6.88
N LEU A 235 -4.50 -0.24 5.56
CA LEU A 235 -4.50 0.87 4.60
C LEU A 235 -5.90 1.07 4.06
N SER A 236 -6.34 2.32 3.85
CA SER A 236 -7.63 2.64 3.21
C SER A 236 -7.46 3.71 2.15
N PHE A 237 -8.10 3.51 0.99
CA PHE A 237 -7.98 4.38 -0.18
C PHE A 237 -9.29 5.15 -0.39
N ASP A 238 -9.23 6.48 -0.38
CA ASP A 238 -10.28 7.42 -0.72
C ASP A 238 -10.32 7.55 -2.24
N MET A 239 -11.48 7.22 -2.80
CA MET A 239 -11.71 7.12 -4.24
C MET A 239 -12.55 8.30 -4.76
N SER A 240 -12.75 9.33 -3.95
CA SER A 240 -13.63 10.47 -4.27
C SER A 240 -13.11 11.37 -5.40
N SER A 241 -11.80 11.35 -5.68
CA SER A 241 -11.14 12.12 -6.75
C SER A 241 -10.84 11.31 -8.02
N GLY A 242 -11.16 10.01 -8.03
CA GLY A 242 -10.77 9.03 -9.04
C GLY A 242 -10.13 7.80 -8.39
N VAL A 243 -10.14 6.65 -9.08
CA VAL A 243 -9.47 5.44 -8.57
C VAL A 243 -8.05 5.46 -9.12
N PRO A 244 -7.01 5.69 -8.29
CA PRO A 244 -5.66 5.46 -8.76
C PRO A 244 -5.51 3.97 -9.10
N LEU A 245 -4.79 3.67 -10.18
CA LEU A 245 -4.41 2.33 -10.59
C LEU A 245 -3.64 1.66 -9.44
N ILE A 246 -4.24 0.75 -8.69
CA ILE A 246 -3.53 0.03 -7.63
C ILE A 246 -2.88 -1.20 -8.26
N GLU A 247 -1.55 -1.28 -8.16
CA GLU A 247 -0.81 -2.48 -8.51
C GLU A 247 -0.14 -3.08 -7.28
N LEU A 248 -0.38 -4.37 -7.09
CA LEU A 248 0.20 -5.14 -6.02
C LEU A 248 1.19 -6.15 -6.61
N THR A 249 2.46 -5.95 -6.30
CA THR A 249 3.51 -6.90 -6.64
C THR A 249 3.74 -7.85 -5.47
N THR A 250 3.50 -9.14 -5.67
CA THR A 250 3.61 -10.17 -4.63
C THR A 250 4.54 -11.31 -5.04
N GLY A 251 5.38 -11.79 -4.13
CA GLY A 251 6.22 -12.96 -4.33
C GLY A 251 5.47 -14.30 -4.19
N LEU A 252 6.18 -15.40 -4.49
CA LEU A 252 5.66 -16.78 -4.53
C LEU A 252 5.00 -17.33 -3.25
N THR A 253 5.18 -16.67 -2.11
CA THR A 253 4.66 -17.17 -0.82
C THR A 253 3.79 -16.15 -0.09
N ASN A 254 3.52 -15.01 -0.72
CA ASN A 254 2.50 -14.08 -0.24
C ASN A 254 1.13 -14.69 -0.49
N SER A 255 0.26 -14.67 0.51
CA SER A 255 -1.13 -15.09 0.32
C SER A 255 -2.04 -13.87 0.27
N LEU A 256 -2.96 -13.88 -0.68
CA LEU A 256 -4.05 -12.92 -0.80
C LEU A 256 -5.27 -13.56 -0.15
N SER A 257 -6.03 -12.79 0.61
CA SER A 257 -7.31 -13.23 1.18
C SER A 257 -8.35 -12.13 1.09
N PHE A 258 -9.62 -12.51 1.16
CA PHE A 258 -10.74 -11.62 0.98
C PHE A 258 -11.72 -11.83 2.14
N ASP A 259 -12.27 -10.76 2.68
CA ASP A 259 -13.19 -10.78 3.83
C ASP A 259 -14.49 -11.55 3.53
N VAL A 260 -15.10 -11.26 2.39
CA VAL A 260 -16.36 -11.85 1.92
C VAL A 260 -16.16 -12.23 0.45
N LEU A 261 -15.84 -13.50 0.19
CA LEU A 261 -15.47 -13.99 -1.15
C LEU A 261 -16.46 -13.57 -2.26
N ARG A 262 -17.77 -13.66 -2.00
CA ARG A 262 -18.82 -13.30 -2.96
C ARG A 262 -18.84 -11.82 -3.40
N ASP A 263 -18.16 -10.93 -2.68
CA ASP A 263 -18.07 -9.51 -3.05
C ASP A 263 -16.94 -9.25 -4.08
N TRP A 264 -16.12 -10.26 -4.36
CA TRP A 264 -14.91 -10.18 -5.18
C TRP A 264 -14.92 -11.20 -6.32
N ARG A 265 -14.32 -10.85 -7.45
CA ARG A 265 -14.03 -11.77 -8.57
C ARG A 265 -12.70 -11.41 -9.22
N MET A 266 -12.15 -12.33 -10.00
CA MET A 266 -11.11 -11.96 -10.97
C MET A 266 -11.76 -11.07 -12.04
N GLY A 267 -11.10 -9.98 -12.40
CA GLY A 267 -11.54 -9.06 -13.45
C GLY A 267 -10.79 -9.25 -14.76
N ASP A 268 -10.94 -8.29 -15.66
CA ASP A 268 -10.24 -8.29 -16.94
C ASP A 268 -8.71 -8.23 -16.76
N VAL A 269 -8.00 -9.01 -17.57
CA VAL A 269 -6.53 -8.98 -17.58
C VAL A 269 -6.02 -7.80 -18.39
N LEU A 270 -4.96 -7.16 -17.91
CA LEU A 270 -4.17 -6.25 -18.74
C LEU A 270 -3.17 -7.12 -19.51
N HIS A 271 -3.39 -7.29 -20.82
CA HIS A 271 -2.52 -8.06 -21.69
C HIS A 271 -1.94 -7.17 -22.79
N GLU A 272 -0.69 -6.77 -22.61
CA GLU A 272 0.12 -6.00 -23.55
C GLU A 272 1.32 -6.82 -24.04
N SER A 273 2.00 -6.34 -25.08
CA SER A 273 3.12 -7.07 -25.72
C SER A 273 4.29 -7.40 -24.79
N THR A 274 4.43 -6.69 -23.66
CA THR A 274 5.51 -6.90 -22.68
C THR A 274 4.99 -7.13 -21.26
N ARG A 275 3.67 -7.14 -21.05
CA ARG A 275 3.10 -7.10 -19.71
C ARG A 275 1.79 -7.85 -19.62
N PHE A 276 1.68 -8.71 -18.62
CA PHE A 276 0.45 -9.40 -18.28
C PHE A 276 0.16 -9.18 -16.80
N LEU A 277 -0.92 -8.48 -16.49
CA LEU A 277 -1.41 -8.31 -15.13
C LEU A 277 -2.81 -8.90 -15.02
N ARG A 278 -3.03 -9.65 -13.95
CA ARG A 278 -4.39 -10.06 -13.57
C ARG A 278 -5.03 -8.93 -12.79
N SER A 279 -6.35 -8.88 -12.74
CA SER A 279 -7.04 -7.96 -11.83
C SER A 279 -7.99 -8.72 -10.91
N VAL A 280 -8.23 -8.15 -9.74
CA VAL A 280 -9.35 -8.50 -8.86
C VAL A 280 -10.25 -7.30 -8.72
N GLU A 281 -11.55 -7.50 -8.84
CA GLU A 281 -12.53 -6.43 -8.86
C GLU A 281 -13.69 -6.71 -7.90
N MET A 282 -14.37 -5.64 -7.48
CA MET A 282 -15.61 -5.78 -6.71
C MET A 282 -16.77 -6.11 -7.64
N VAL A 283 -17.54 -7.16 -7.30
CA VAL A 283 -18.74 -7.57 -8.05
C VAL A 283 -19.78 -6.45 -8.13
N SER A 284 -19.88 -5.62 -7.08
CA SER A 284 -20.83 -4.50 -7.04
C SER A 284 -20.42 -3.31 -7.93
N ASP A 285 -19.14 -3.22 -8.29
CA ASP A 285 -18.56 -2.08 -9.02
C ASP A 285 -17.20 -2.47 -9.62
N SER A 286 -17.20 -2.91 -10.88
CA SER A 286 -15.98 -3.38 -11.58
C SER A 286 -14.97 -2.25 -11.85
N SER A 287 -15.34 -0.98 -11.65
CA SER A 287 -14.35 0.12 -11.70
C SER A 287 -13.38 0.08 -10.51
N ARG A 288 -13.73 -0.66 -9.45
CA ARG A 288 -12.89 -0.87 -8.27
C ARG A 288 -12.11 -2.15 -8.44
N LEU A 289 -10.97 -2.03 -9.10
CA LEU A 289 -10.09 -3.15 -9.39
C LEU A 289 -8.66 -2.89 -8.94
N ILE A 290 -7.94 -3.98 -8.70
CA ILE A 290 -6.54 -4.01 -8.27
C ILE A 290 -5.81 -4.92 -9.23
N TYR A 291 -4.75 -4.42 -9.86
CA TYR A 291 -3.89 -5.24 -10.68
C TYR A 291 -2.90 -6.01 -9.82
N LEU A 292 -2.71 -7.28 -10.17
CA LEU A 292 -1.85 -8.23 -9.49
C LEU A 292 -0.69 -8.58 -10.42
N ASP A 293 0.50 -8.17 -10.01
CA ASP A 293 1.77 -8.67 -10.53
C ASP A 293 2.25 -9.80 -9.63
N SER A 294 1.70 -11.01 -9.85
CA SER A 294 1.95 -12.17 -9.00
C SER A 294 2.32 -13.41 -9.78
N SER A 295 3.07 -14.27 -9.10
CA SER A 295 3.87 -15.35 -9.68
C SER A 295 3.07 -16.50 -10.34
N ASN A 296 1.75 -16.58 -10.13
CA ASN A 296 0.89 -17.69 -10.55
C ASN A 296 -0.28 -17.24 -11.45
N PRO A 297 -0.03 -16.94 -12.74
CA PRO A 297 -1.03 -16.34 -13.64
C PRO A 297 -2.29 -17.18 -13.89
N TRP A 298 -2.23 -18.48 -13.64
CA TRP A 298 -3.34 -19.38 -13.90
C TRP A 298 -4.18 -19.72 -12.67
N GLN A 299 -3.87 -19.13 -11.52
CA GLN A 299 -4.63 -19.33 -10.30
C GLN A 299 -5.65 -18.21 -10.11
N ASN A 300 -6.90 -18.58 -9.81
CA ASN A 300 -7.91 -17.67 -9.32
C ASN A 300 -7.51 -17.30 -7.89
N VAL A 301 -7.13 -16.04 -7.68
CA VAL A 301 -6.64 -15.62 -6.36
C VAL A 301 -7.77 -15.38 -5.37
N VAL A 302 -8.99 -15.12 -5.86
CA VAL A 302 -10.18 -14.87 -5.02
C VAL A 302 -10.69 -16.20 -4.49
N GLU A 303 -11.01 -17.12 -5.39
CA GLU A 303 -11.59 -18.41 -5.08
C GLU A 303 -10.88 -19.47 -5.93
N PRO A 304 -9.77 -20.06 -5.45
CA PRO A 304 -8.92 -20.92 -6.28
C PRO A 304 -9.62 -22.12 -6.90
N SER A 305 -10.71 -22.58 -6.28
CA SER A 305 -11.51 -23.71 -6.77
C SER A 305 -12.60 -23.32 -7.78
N ASP A 306 -12.90 -22.03 -7.93
CA ASP A 306 -13.72 -21.49 -9.01
C ASP A 306 -12.82 -21.28 -10.25
N ILE A 307 -12.62 -22.36 -10.99
CA ILE A 307 -11.77 -22.41 -12.20
C ILE A 307 -12.39 -21.57 -13.32
N THR A 308 -13.72 -21.49 -13.37
CA THR A 308 -14.45 -20.75 -14.41
C THR A 308 -14.56 -19.26 -14.14
N ASN A 309 -14.29 -18.83 -12.90
CA ASN A 309 -14.48 -17.46 -12.41
C ASN A 309 -15.92 -16.94 -12.66
N ASP A 310 -16.91 -17.84 -12.69
CA ASP A 310 -18.33 -17.47 -12.84
C ASP A 310 -18.99 -17.15 -11.49
N GLY A 311 -18.28 -17.47 -10.42
CA GLY A 311 -18.65 -17.21 -9.06
C GLY A 311 -19.50 -18.24 -8.36
N VAL A 312 -19.58 -19.44 -8.93
CA VAL A 312 -20.28 -20.56 -8.36
C VAL A 312 -19.35 -21.77 -8.37
N LEU A 313 -18.90 -22.20 -7.19
CA LEU A 313 -18.19 -23.47 -7.09
C LEU A 313 -19.13 -24.62 -7.49
N SER A 314 -18.83 -25.28 -8.60
CA SER A 314 -19.67 -26.30 -9.19
C SER A 314 -18.87 -27.46 -9.80
N VAL A 315 -19.59 -28.48 -10.26
CA VAL A 315 -18.96 -29.58 -11.01
C VAL A 315 -18.34 -29.07 -12.33
N LEU A 316 -18.83 -27.93 -12.86
CA LEU A 316 -18.31 -27.36 -14.10
C LEU A 316 -16.84 -26.97 -13.95
N ASP A 317 -16.42 -26.44 -12.80
CA ASP A 317 -15.04 -26.04 -12.52
C ASP A 317 -14.08 -27.23 -12.63
N ALA A 318 -14.47 -28.36 -12.04
CA ALA A 318 -13.70 -29.60 -12.13
C ALA A 318 -13.70 -30.16 -13.56
N LEU A 319 -14.82 -30.11 -14.26
CA LEU A 319 -14.92 -30.60 -15.64
C LEU A 319 -14.09 -29.77 -16.61
N VAL A 320 -14.03 -28.45 -16.44
CA VAL A 320 -13.21 -27.55 -17.25
C VAL A 320 -11.72 -27.87 -17.07
N ALA A 321 -11.27 -28.11 -15.84
CA ALA A 321 -9.90 -28.56 -15.57
C ALA A 321 -9.60 -29.95 -16.16
N ILE A 322 -10.51 -30.92 -16.01
CA ILE A 322 -10.35 -32.28 -16.56
C ILE A 322 -10.32 -32.27 -18.10
N ASN A 323 -11.16 -31.45 -18.72
CA ASN A 323 -11.17 -31.32 -20.18
C ASN A 323 -9.86 -30.74 -20.70
N GLU A 324 -9.31 -29.72 -20.04
CA GLU A 324 -8.02 -29.14 -20.42
C GLU A 324 -6.86 -30.13 -20.19
N LEU A 325 -6.90 -30.95 -19.15
CA LEU A 325 -5.95 -32.07 -18.96
C LEU A 325 -5.96 -33.09 -20.11
N GLY A 326 -7.12 -33.28 -20.76
CA GLY A 326 -7.27 -34.18 -21.90
C GLY A 326 -6.90 -33.55 -23.24
N ILE A 327 -7.15 -32.26 -23.40
CA ILE A 327 -6.99 -31.54 -24.67
C ILE A 327 -5.60 -30.90 -24.79
N GLY A 328 -5.12 -30.23 -23.74
CA GLY A 328 -3.84 -29.53 -23.71
C GLY A 328 -3.77 -28.29 -24.59
N SER A 329 -4.82 -27.46 -24.60
CA SER A 329 -4.85 -26.21 -25.37
C SER A 329 -3.92 -25.15 -24.78
N PHE A 330 -3.84 -25.10 -23.45
CA PHE A 330 -3.10 -24.15 -22.63
C PHE A 330 -2.07 -24.84 -21.72
N THR A 331 -2.10 -26.17 -21.66
CA THR A 331 -1.20 -27.00 -20.85
C THR A 331 -0.32 -27.90 -21.70
N ASN A 332 0.97 -27.99 -21.38
CA ASN A 332 1.85 -28.99 -21.95
C ASN A 332 1.54 -30.38 -21.38
N LEU A 333 0.88 -31.25 -22.14
CA LEU A 333 0.44 -32.59 -21.71
C LEU A 333 1.58 -33.51 -21.22
N ALA A 334 2.84 -33.27 -21.60
CA ALA A 334 3.97 -34.08 -21.15
C ALA A 334 4.48 -33.67 -19.77
N THR A 335 4.30 -32.39 -19.39
CA THR A 335 4.86 -31.84 -18.15
C THR A 335 3.80 -31.31 -17.20
N GLY A 336 2.56 -31.14 -17.64
CA GLY A 336 1.50 -30.44 -16.91
C GLY A 336 1.73 -28.93 -16.80
N ARG A 337 2.80 -28.36 -17.36
CA ARG A 337 3.12 -26.94 -17.22
C ARG A 337 2.19 -26.09 -18.08
N LEU A 338 1.57 -25.09 -17.48
CA LEU A 338 0.71 -24.12 -18.18
C LEU A 338 1.57 -23.12 -18.97
N HIS A 339 1.06 -22.69 -20.12
CA HIS A 339 1.76 -21.76 -21.00
C HIS A 339 1.92 -20.37 -20.34
N ALA A 340 3.01 -19.65 -20.66
CA ALA A 340 3.16 -18.30 -20.16
C ALA A 340 2.10 -17.39 -20.80
N PRO A 341 1.41 -16.52 -20.05
CA PRO A 341 0.33 -15.69 -20.59
C PRO A 341 0.75 -14.81 -21.78
N LEU A 342 1.98 -14.29 -21.75
CA LEU A 342 2.54 -13.46 -22.82
C LEU A 342 2.75 -14.22 -24.15
N ASP A 343 2.75 -15.55 -24.11
CA ASP A 343 2.85 -16.39 -25.32
C ASP A 343 1.47 -16.70 -25.93
N LEU A 344 0.38 -16.31 -25.26
CA LEU A 344 -0.99 -16.56 -25.72
C LEU A 344 -1.45 -15.45 -26.67
N ALA A 345 -2.29 -15.82 -27.65
CA ALA A 345 -2.94 -14.83 -28.50
C ALA A 345 -4.05 -14.05 -27.77
N GLU A 346 -4.77 -14.73 -26.87
CA GLU A 346 -5.85 -14.18 -26.06
C GLU A 346 -5.93 -14.96 -24.76
N TRP A 347 -6.37 -14.29 -23.68
CA TRP A 347 -6.56 -14.93 -22.39
C TRP A 347 -7.90 -15.69 -22.38
N PRO A 348 -7.93 -16.98 -21.99
CA PRO A 348 -9.16 -17.78 -22.07
C PRO A 348 -10.20 -17.46 -21.00
N GLY A 349 -9.85 -16.70 -19.96
CA GLY A 349 -10.74 -16.40 -18.84
C GLY A 349 -10.89 -17.52 -17.80
N TYR A 350 -10.11 -18.60 -17.94
CA TYR A 350 -10.12 -19.74 -17.01
C TYR A 350 -8.84 -19.82 -16.19
N TYR A 351 -8.97 -20.29 -14.95
CA TYR A 351 -7.90 -20.36 -13.96
C TYR A 351 -7.62 -21.79 -13.54
N TYR A 352 -7.00 -22.55 -14.44
CA TYR A 352 -6.81 -23.99 -14.30
C TYR A 352 -5.95 -24.45 -13.10
N ASP A 353 -5.07 -23.59 -12.58
CA ASP A 353 -4.11 -23.93 -11.54
C ASP A 353 -4.68 -23.66 -10.15
N GLN A 354 -5.45 -24.62 -9.62
CA GLN A 354 -6.11 -24.50 -8.32
C GLN A 354 -5.09 -24.28 -7.20
N ASN A 355 -3.97 -25.01 -7.24
CA ASN A 355 -3.01 -25.03 -6.15
C ASN A 355 -1.91 -23.96 -6.25
N GLY A 356 -1.71 -23.36 -7.42
CA GLY A 356 -0.75 -22.30 -7.68
C GLY A 356 0.69 -22.79 -7.88
N ASP A 357 0.91 -24.02 -8.36
CA ASP A 357 2.25 -24.57 -8.63
C ASP A 357 2.74 -24.34 -10.07
N GLY A 358 1.96 -23.64 -10.88
CA GLY A 358 2.22 -23.34 -12.28
C GLY A 358 1.94 -24.52 -13.21
N ARG A 359 1.24 -25.56 -12.72
CA ARG A 359 0.87 -26.75 -13.48
C ARG A 359 -0.62 -27.04 -13.35
N LEU A 360 -1.16 -27.70 -14.36
CA LEU A 360 -2.46 -28.34 -14.30
C LEU A 360 -2.24 -29.86 -14.21
N SER A 361 -2.78 -30.46 -13.16
CA SER A 361 -2.71 -31.88 -12.85
C SER A 361 -4.06 -32.43 -12.38
N ALA A 362 -4.17 -33.75 -12.25
CA ALA A 362 -5.37 -34.38 -11.68
C ALA A 362 -5.70 -33.87 -10.27
N LEU A 363 -4.66 -33.45 -9.51
CA LEU A 363 -4.83 -32.92 -8.17
C LEU A 363 -5.64 -31.63 -8.15
N ASP A 364 -5.50 -30.75 -9.14
CA ASP A 364 -6.23 -29.50 -9.21
C ASP A 364 -7.74 -29.76 -9.32
N ALA A 365 -8.13 -30.64 -10.25
CA ALA A 365 -9.53 -31.06 -10.40
C ALA A 365 -10.07 -31.81 -9.17
N LEU A 366 -9.27 -32.68 -8.55
CA LEU A 366 -9.68 -33.42 -7.35
C LEU A 366 -9.87 -32.50 -6.14
N ARG A 367 -9.10 -31.42 -6.03
CA ARG A 367 -9.26 -30.43 -4.97
C ARG A 367 -10.56 -29.65 -5.11
N VAL A 368 -10.93 -29.26 -6.32
CA VAL A 368 -12.24 -28.66 -6.64
C VAL A 368 -13.38 -29.58 -6.22
N LEU A 369 -13.34 -30.86 -6.65
CA LEU A 369 -14.38 -31.84 -6.32
C LEU A 369 -14.50 -32.11 -4.81
N ASN A 370 -13.37 -32.19 -4.12
CA ASN A 370 -13.36 -32.38 -2.67
C ASN A 370 -13.97 -31.17 -1.93
N GLU A 371 -13.68 -29.95 -2.39
CA GLU A 371 -14.25 -28.74 -1.81
C GLU A 371 -15.76 -28.66 -2.04
N LEU A 372 -16.22 -29.00 -3.25
CA LEU A 372 -17.65 -29.09 -3.56
C LEU A 372 -18.38 -30.12 -2.66
N ALA A 373 -17.77 -31.29 -2.44
CA ALA A 373 -18.34 -32.32 -1.58
C ALA A 373 -18.48 -31.87 -0.12
N LEU A 374 -17.55 -31.03 0.37
CA LEU A 374 -17.62 -30.49 1.72
C LEU A 374 -18.76 -29.46 1.90
N ILE A 375 -19.06 -28.66 0.86
CA ILE A 375 -20.15 -27.68 0.91
C ILE A 375 -21.52 -28.36 0.90
N GLN A 376 -21.67 -29.46 0.14
CA GLN A 376 -22.95 -30.19 0.04
C GLN A 376 -23.39 -30.88 1.35
N ASP A 377 -22.47 -31.14 2.28
CA ASP A 377 -22.79 -31.74 3.58
C ASP A 377 -23.33 -30.73 4.61
N ASP A 378 -23.16 -29.42 4.40
CA ASP A 378 -23.58 -28.34 5.33
C ASP A 378 -24.96 -27.71 4.98
N GLU A 379 -25.49 -27.93 3.77
CA GLU A 379 -26.82 -27.45 3.35
C GLU A 379 -27.90 -28.53 3.56
N GLY A 380 -28.67 -28.41 4.65
CA GLY A 380 -29.80 -29.29 4.94
C GLY A 380 -30.90 -29.25 3.86
N GLU A 381 -31.19 -30.43 3.31
CA GLU A 381 -32.39 -30.89 2.58
C GLU A 381 -33.23 -29.80 1.87
N GLY A 382 -33.07 -29.68 0.55
CA GLY A 382 -33.93 -28.75 -0.19
C GLY A 382 -33.90 -28.73 -1.71
N GLU A 383 -32.98 -29.38 -2.42
CA GLU A 383 -33.07 -29.60 -3.88
C GLU A 383 -32.48 -30.97 -4.21
N GLU A 384 -33.02 -31.68 -5.22
CA GLU A 384 -32.68 -33.07 -5.56
C GLU A 384 -31.17 -33.26 -5.77
N SER A 385 -30.49 -33.55 -4.67
CA SER A 385 -29.12 -33.97 -4.62
C SER A 385 -29.06 -35.38 -5.21
N LEU A 386 -28.27 -35.54 -6.26
CA LEU A 386 -27.75 -36.86 -6.65
C LEU A 386 -26.77 -37.30 -5.55
N MET A 387 -27.35 -37.71 -4.42
CA MET A 387 -26.69 -38.29 -3.27
C MET A 387 -25.93 -39.54 -3.71
N ILE A 388 -24.62 -39.42 -3.90
CA ILE A 388 -23.73 -40.58 -3.78
C ILE A 388 -23.58 -40.83 -2.27
N SER A 389 -24.60 -41.46 -1.68
CA SER A 389 -24.62 -41.78 -0.25
C SER A 389 -23.57 -42.85 0.06
N TRP A 390 -22.46 -42.45 0.66
CA TRP A 390 -21.54 -43.38 1.34
C TRP A 390 -22.12 -43.78 2.70
N GLN A 391 -23.16 -44.61 2.72
CA GLN A 391 -23.62 -45.23 3.97
C GLN A 391 -22.62 -46.32 4.39
N ARG A 392 -21.84 -45.98 5.42
CA ARG A 392 -21.01 -46.86 6.23
C ARG A 392 -21.86 -48.01 6.80
N MET A 393 -21.95 -49.13 6.08
CA MET A 393 -22.36 -50.40 6.69
C MET A 393 -21.23 -50.87 7.60
N GLN A 394 -21.40 -50.70 8.92
CA GLN A 394 -20.65 -51.49 9.87
C GLN A 394 -21.10 -52.95 9.72
N ASN A 395 -20.34 -53.75 8.97
CA ASN A 395 -20.48 -55.19 9.00
C ASN A 395 -19.34 -55.78 9.83
N THR A 396 -19.62 -55.97 11.11
CA THR A 396 -18.86 -56.85 11.99
C THR A 396 -19.06 -58.30 11.56
N THR A 397 -18.16 -58.85 10.75
CA THR A 397 -17.60 -60.22 10.89
C THR A 397 -16.79 -60.65 9.65
N GLY A 398 -15.50 -60.94 9.86
CA GLY A 398 -14.78 -62.12 9.36
C GLY A 398 -14.69 -62.42 7.85
N GLN A 399 -13.49 -62.18 7.31
CA GLN A 399 -12.76 -62.93 6.25
C GLN A 399 -13.42 -63.31 4.90
N GLU A 400 -12.82 -62.70 3.86
CA GLU A 400 -12.31 -63.26 2.59
C GLU A 400 -13.21 -63.87 1.49
N HIS A 401 -12.96 -63.34 0.28
CA HIS A 401 -12.75 -64.01 -1.02
C HIS A 401 -13.93 -64.30 -1.99
N VAL A 402 -13.95 -63.49 -3.08
CA VAL A 402 -13.64 -63.89 -4.49
C VAL A 402 -14.77 -64.10 -5.54
N ILE A 403 -14.58 -63.37 -6.66
CA ILE A 403 -15.10 -63.35 -8.06
C ILE A 403 -16.59 -63.02 -8.35
N PRO A 404 -16.87 -61.92 -9.10
CA PRO A 404 -18.15 -61.77 -9.79
C PRO A 404 -18.13 -62.44 -11.17
N SER A 405 -19.06 -63.37 -11.37
CA SER A 405 -19.48 -63.86 -12.69
C SER A 405 -20.81 -63.21 -13.08
N TRP A 406 -20.94 -62.84 -14.35
CA TRP A 406 -21.99 -61.97 -14.87
C TRP A 406 -23.08 -62.78 -15.59
N ARG A 407 -24.35 -62.60 -15.22
CA ARG A 407 -25.51 -62.97 -16.04
C ARG A 407 -26.63 -61.93 -15.88
N PHE A 408 -27.18 -61.56 -17.03
CA PHE A 408 -28.17 -60.51 -17.24
C PHE A 408 -29.53 -61.10 -17.55
N ASP A 409 -30.50 -60.88 -16.67
CA ASP A 409 -31.88 -61.26 -16.91
C ASP A 409 -32.81 -60.19 -16.29
N GLY A 410 -33.32 -59.29 -17.15
CA GLY A 410 -34.63 -58.64 -17.07
C GLY A 410 -34.98 -57.77 -15.86
N GLU A 411 -35.09 -56.45 -16.10
CA GLU A 411 -35.87 -55.48 -15.31
C GLU A 411 -35.30 -55.06 -13.95
N SER A 412 -34.09 -54.49 -13.97
CA SER A 412 -33.66 -53.29 -13.21
C SER A 412 -32.14 -53.20 -13.31
N ALA A 413 -31.62 -52.17 -13.97
CA ALA A 413 -30.18 -51.98 -14.08
C ALA A 413 -29.64 -51.39 -12.76
N SER A 414 -29.14 -52.25 -11.88
CA SER A 414 -28.33 -51.85 -10.74
C SER A 414 -26.88 -51.64 -11.21
N TRP A 415 -26.36 -50.43 -11.00
CA TRP A 415 -24.96 -50.11 -11.23
C TRP A 415 -24.14 -50.54 -10.02
N GLN A 416 -23.27 -51.53 -10.17
CA GLN A 416 -22.20 -51.81 -9.19
C GLN A 416 -20.88 -51.34 -9.78
N VAL A 417 -20.34 -50.24 -9.24
CA VAL A 417 -18.96 -49.79 -9.51
C VAL A 417 -18.08 -50.28 -8.37
N ALA A 418 -16.95 -50.90 -8.74
CA ALA A 418 -15.98 -51.49 -7.82
C ALA A 418 -15.37 -50.43 -6.89
N ALA A 419 -15.38 -50.69 -5.58
CA ALA A 419 -14.75 -49.84 -4.57
C ALA A 419 -13.22 -49.91 -4.68
N PHE A 420 -12.56 -48.74 -4.64
CA PHE A 420 -11.12 -48.62 -4.41
C PHE A 420 -10.89 -48.33 -2.92
N ASP A 421 -10.17 -49.22 -2.23
CA ASP A 421 -9.72 -49.04 -0.84
C ASP A 421 -8.45 -48.17 -0.81
N PHE A 422 -8.53 -46.95 -0.30
CA PHE A 422 -7.35 -46.18 0.13
C PHE A 422 -7.18 -46.35 1.65
N VAL A 423 -6.29 -47.27 2.04
CA VAL A 423 -5.80 -47.36 3.42
C VAL A 423 -4.97 -46.12 3.72
N SER A 424 -5.41 -45.29 4.68
CA SER A 424 -4.72 -44.10 5.13
C SER A 424 -3.31 -44.40 5.66
N PRO A 425 -2.25 -43.69 5.25
CA PRO A 425 -1.05 -43.57 6.06
C PRO A 425 -1.17 -42.32 6.94
N ARG A 426 -1.03 -42.52 8.25
CA ARG A 426 -0.80 -41.43 9.22
C ARG A 426 0.41 -40.60 8.76
N PHE A 427 0.23 -39.28 8.66
CA PHE A 427 1.32 -38.33 8.51
C PHE A 427 2.15 -38.30 9.80
N GLU A 428 3.30 -38.97 9.80
CA GLU A 428 4.39 -38.69 10.74
C GLU A 428 5.46 -37.86 10.03
N GLN A 429 5.66 -36.65 10.52
CA GLN A 429 6.72 -35.74 10.09
C GLN A 429 8.08 -36.35 10.44
N ARG A 430 8.88 -36.70 9.43
CA ARG A 430 10.31 -36.97 9.60
C ARG A 430 11.13 -35.93 8.87
N THR A 431 11.85 -35.14 9.66
CA THR A 431 12.93 -34.26 9.25
C THR A 431 14.11 -35.07 8.72
N GLN A 432 14.56 -34.79 7.50
CA GLN A 432 15.97 -34.88 7.14
C GLN A 432 16.31 -33.88 6.01
N ALA A 433 17.47 -33.26 6.16
CA ALA A 433 17.97 -32.15 5.38
C ALA A 433 18.80 -32.59 4.16
N SER A 434 18.95 -31.66 3.20
CA SER A 434 19.92 -31.61 2.08
C SER A 434 19.57 -32.53 0.90
N GLU A 435 19.51 -32.11 -0.37
CA GLU A 435 20.44 -31.29 -1.16
C GLU A 435 19.71 -30.52 -2.27
N LEU A 436 20.39 -29.47 -2.78
CA LEU A 436 20.00 -28.68 -3.95
C LEU A 436 19.69 -29.56 -5.17
N GLY A 437 18.43 -29.53 -5.61
CA GLY A 437 17.93 -30.09 -6.86
C GLY A 437 16.47 -29.64 -7.01
N GLU A 438 16.06 -29.30 -8.23
CA GLU A 438 14.72 -28.80 -8.57
C GLU A 438 13.57 -29.59 -7.91
N PRO A 439 12.38 -29.01 -7.68
CA PRO A 439 11.28 -29.72 -7.04
C PRO A 439 10.87 -30.92 -7.90
N GLU A 440 11.31 -32.12 -7.48
CA GLU A 440 10.97 -33.37 -8.15
C GLU A 440 9.47 -33.65 -7.98
N TYR A 441 8.79 -33.62 -9.12
CA TYR A 441 7.43 -34.08 -9.32
C TYR A 441 7.30 -35.52 -8.80
N SER A 442 6.55 -35.74 -7.72
CA SER A 442 6.60 -37.02 -7.01
C SER A 442 6.15 -38.19 -7.90
N ALA A 443 6.81 -39.34 -7.78
CA ALA A 443 6.50 -40.54 -8.57
C ALA A 443 5.05 -41.04 -8.38
N GLN A 444 4.42 -40.71 -7.25
CA GLN A 444 3.00 -40.99 -7.00
C GLN A 444 2.08 -40.07 -7.81
N GLN A 445 2.42 -38.78 -7.91
CA GLN A 445 1.69 -37.83 -8.75
C GLN A 445 1.75 -38.26 -10.23
N GLN A 446 2.95 -38.63 -10.72
CA GLN A 446 3.12 -39.13 -12.10
C GLN A 446 2.29 -40.39 -12.38
N ALA A 447 2.17 -41.29 -11.39
CA ALA A 447 1.40 -42.52 -11.56
C ALA A 447 -0.11 -42.26 -11.62
N VAL A 448 -0.62 -41.30 -10.83
CA VAL A 448 -2.03 -40.89 -10.86
C VAL A 448 -2.35 -40.16 -12.16
N ASP A 449 -1.51 -39.21 -12.58
CA ASP A 449 -1.70 -38.48 -13.84
C ASP A 449 -1.58 -39.40 -15.04
N ALA A 450 -0.60 -40.31 -15.07
CA ALA A 450 -0.47 -41.29 -16.15
C ALA A 450 -1.64 -42.27 -16.19
N ALA A 451 -2.20 -42.66 -15.04
CA ALA A 451 -3.39 -43.50 -14.99
C ALA A 451 -4.63 -42.74 -15.51
N MET A 452 -4.79 -41.47 -15.14
CA MET A 452 -5.91 -40.64 -15.55
C MET A 452 -5.84 -40.30 -17.05
N VAL A 453 -4.70 -39.83 -17.56
CA VAL A 453 -4.48 -39.58 -19.01
C VAL A 453 -4.71 -40.84 -19.83
N LYS A 454 -4.29 -42.01 -19.34
CA LYS A 454 -4.54 -43.29 -20.00
C LYS A 454 -6.02 -43.66 -20.01
N LEU A 455 -6.75 -43.38 -18.94
CA LEU A 455 -8.21 -43.55 -18.83
C LEU A 455 -8.99 -42.60 -19.77
N LEU A 456 -8.53 -41.35 -19.90
CA LEU A 456 -9.14 -40.36 -20.81
C LEU A 456 -8.90 -40.74 -22.29
N HIS A 457 -7.75 -41.35 -22.62
CA HIS A 457 -7.42 -41.83 -23.97
C HIS A 457 -8.04 -43.19 -24.35
N GLU A 458 -8.37 -44.08 -23.41
CA GLU A 458 -9.02 -45.38 -23.66
C GLU A 458 -10.56 -45.25 -23.88
N LYS A 459 -10.96 -44.46 -24.89
CA LYS A 459 -12.26 -44.42 -25.61
C LYS A 459 -13.59 -44.41 -24.81
N SER A 460 -14.34 -43.30 -25.03
CA SER A 460 -15.78 -43.21 -25.43
C SER A 460 -16.70 -42.28 -24.63
N TRP A 461 -16.17 -41.43 -23.75
CA TRP A 461 -16.96 -40.42 -23.03
C TRP A 461 -16.88 -39.00 -23.64
N LEU A 462 -16.11 -38.82 -24.73
CA LEU A 462 -15.87 -37.55 -25.43
C LEU A 462 -16.54 -37.47 -26.83
N ARG A 463 -17.71 -38.08 -27.03
CA ARG A 463 -18.52 -37.91 -28.25
C ARG A 463 -19.95 -37.53 -27.96
#